data_AF-A0A1R1Y795-F1
#
_entry.id   AF-A0A1R1Y795-F1
#
_cell.length_a   1.000
_cell.length_b   1.000
_cell.length_c   1.000
_cell.angle_alpha   90.00
_cell.angle_beta   90.00
_cell.angle_gamma   90.00
#
_symmetry.space_group_name_H-M   'P 1'
#
loop_
_entity.id
_entity.type
_entity.pdbx_description
1 polymer ?
#
loop_
_entity_poly.entity_id
_entity_poly.type
_entity_poly.pdbx_seq_one_letter_code
_entity_poly.pdbx_strand_id
1 'polypeptide(L)'
;MELSIVRRETTGAVPNQYNESETVTKYEIMDGAPVRGEIIPIRLFLGGFELTPTYRDVNKKFSTRYYLNLVLVDEENRRYFKQQEVTIYRESDSQEDMSKLENLNSSDSKSSQTIKGTSRLN
;
A
#
# COMPACT_ATOMS: atom_id res chain seq x y z
N MET A 1 -21.97 -2.02 7.89
CA MET A 1 -20.55 -1.69 8.20
C MET A 1 -19.84 -1.33 6.90
N GLU A 2 -19.04 -0.26 6.87
CA GLU A 2 -18.36 0.19 5.65
C GLU A 2 -16.90 0.59 5.90
N LEU A 3 -16.05 0.39 4.90
CA LEU A 3 -14.66 0.84 4.85
C LEU A 3 -14.48 1.70 3.62
N SER A 4 -13.87 2.86 3.79
CA SER A 4 -13.61 3.81 2.70
C SER A 4 -12.14 4.18 2.64
N ILE A 5 -11.64 4.47 1.43
CA ILE A 5 -10.40 5.24 1.27
C ILE A 5 -10.80 6.69 1.12
N VAL A 6 -10.26 7.54 1.99
CA VAL A 6 -10.46 8.99 1.95
C VAL A 6 -9.13 9.65 1.58
N ARG A 7 -9.14 10.45 0.52
CA ARG A 7 -8.05 11.34 0.14
C ARG A 7 -8.28 12.69 0.83
N ARG A 8 -7.25 13.20 1.51
CA ARG A 8 -7.23 14.56 2.04
C ARG A 8 -6.13 15.34 1.39
N GLU A 9 -6.50 16.41 0.72
CA GLU A 9 -5.59 17.39 0.18
C GLU A 9 -5.57 18.64 1.06
N THR A 10 -4.39 19.05 1.47
CA THR A 10 -4.16 20.31 2.18
C THR A 10 -3.33 21.20 1.28
N THR A 11 -3.84 22.36 0.89
CA THR A 11 -3.18 23.28 -0.04
C THR A 11 -3.04 24.67 0.59
N GLY A 12 -1.93 25.35 0.32
CA GLY A 12 -1.61 26.66 0.85
C GLY A 12 -0.77 26.62 2.13
N ALA A 13 -0.47 27.82 2.63
CA ALA A 13 0.28 28.03 3.86
C ALA A 13 -0.50 29.00 4.76
N VAL A 14 -0.27 28.94 6.07
CA VAL A 14 -0.88 29.86 7.04
C VAL A 14 -0.62 31.31 6.60
N PRO A 15 -1.66 32.17 6.54
CA PRO A 15 -3.03 31.99 7.06
C PRO A 15 -4.04 31.35 6.08
N ASN A 16 -3.72 31.24 4.80
CA ASN A 16 -4.65 30.82 3.74
C ASN A 16 -4.49 29.33 3.40
N GLN A 17 -4.74 28.46 4.40
CA GLN A 17 -4.73 27.01 4.20
C GLN A 17 -6.13 26.50 3.84
N TYR A 18 -6.20 25.67 2.81
CA TYR A 18 -7.41 25.00 2.33
C TYR A 18 -7.28 23.49 2.57
N ASN A 19 -8.36 22.85 3.01
CA ASN A 19 -8.42 21.41 3.21
C ASN A 19 -9.60 20.84 2.42
N GLU A 20 -9.32 19.90 1.54
CA GLU A 20 -10.30 19.18 0.75
C GLU A 20 -10.25 17.70 1.11
N SER A 21 -11.42 17.08 1.27
CA SER A 21 -11.54 15.68 1.64
C SER A 21 -12.50 14.99 0.69
N GLU A 22 -12.03 13.93 0.05
CA GLU A 22 -12.77 13.20 -0.96
C GLU A 22 -12.79 11.70 -0.61
N THR A 23 -13.94 11.07 -0.76
CA THR A 23 -14.06 9.61 -0.62
C THR A 23 -13.76 8.97 -1.97
N VAL A 24 -12.56 8.38 -2.11
CA VAL A 24 -12.10 7.76 -3.36
C VAL A 24 -12.89 6.48 -3.65
N THR A 25 -13.12 5.68 -2.62
CA THR A 25 -13.91 4.47 -2.74
C THR A 25 -14.61 4.15 -1.44
N LYS A 26 -15.74 3.47 -1.56
CA LYS A 26 -16.56 2.97 -0.46
C LYS A 26 -16.79 1.48 -0.68
N TYR A 27 -16.41 0.70 0.32
CA TYR A 27 -16.59 -0.74 0.36
C TYR A 27 -17.57 -1.09 1.49
N GLU A 28 -18.70 -1.65 1.13
CA GLU A 28 -19.67 -2.17 2.10
C GLU A 28 -19.19 -3.55 2.57
N ILE A 29 -18.90 -3.66 3.88
CA ILE A 29 -18.33 -4.88 4.45
C ILE A 29 -19.44 -5.89 4.77
N MET A 30 -20.51 -5.43 5.42
CA MET A 30 -21.61 -6.26 5.87
C MET A 30 -22.91 -5.47 5.99
N ASP A 31 -24.00 -6.19 5.76
CA ASP A 31 -25.37 -5.81 6.08
C ASP A 31 -25.83 -6.65 7.29
N GLY A 32 -25.83 -6.05 8.48
CA GLY A 32 -26.15 -6.72 9.74
C GLY A 32 -25.13 -6.53 10.87
N ALA A 33 -25.48 -7.02 12.06
CA ALA A 33 -24.66 -6.94 13.26
C ALA A 33 -23.69 -8.15 13.34
N PRO A 34 -22.37 -7.92 13.47
CA PRO A 34 -21.42 -9.00 13.68
C PRO A 34 -21.67 -9.71 15.00
N VAL A 35 -21.39 -11.01 15.05
CA VAL A 35 -21.41 -11.78 16.30
C VAL A 35 -20.04 -11.71 16.98
N ARG A 36 -20.02 -11.74 18.32
CA ARG A 36 -18.76 -11.73 19.08
C ARG A 36 -17.88 -12.91 18.66
N GLY A 37 -16.66 -12.61 18.23
CA GLY A 37 -15.67 -13.61 17.81
C GLY A 37 -15.66 -13.90 16.31
N GLU A 38 -16.55 -13.27 15.55
CA GLU A 38 -16.54 -13.35 14.09
C GLU A 38 -15.33 -12.61 13.49
N ILE A 39 -14.73 -13.19 12.45
CA ILE A 39 -13.59 -12.63 11.74
C ILE A 39 -13.96 -12.48 10.28
N ILE A 40 -13.96 -11.24 9.78
CA ILE A 40 -14.31 -10.92 8.40
C ILE A 40 -13.02 -10.58 7.64
N PRO A 41 -12.58 -11.41 6.69
CA PRO A 41 -11.42 -11.11 5.87
C PRO A 41 -11.75 -9.98 4.88
N ILE A 42 -10.87 -8.97 4.80
CA ILE A 42 -11.03 -7.84 3.89
C ILE A 42 -9.89 -7.89 2.87
N ARG A 43 -10.23 -7.84 1.58
CA ARG A 43 -9.28 -7.69 0.49
C ARG A 43 -9.67 -6.49 -0.36
N LEU A 44 -8.84 -5.47 -0.37
CA LEU A 44 -9.07 -4.23 -1.11
C LEU A 44 -7.99 -4.06 -2.18
N PHE A 45 -8.37 -4.20 -3.44
CA PHE A 45 -7.46 -4.04 -4.57
C PHE A 45 -7.35 -2.58 -4.97
N LEU A 46 -6.13 -2.04 -5.04
CA LEU A 46 -5.89 -0.63 -5.32
C LEU A 46 -5.86 -0.29 -6.81
N GLY A 47 -5.63 -1.27 -7.69
CA GLY A 47 -5.39 -1.04 -9.13
C GLY A 47 -6.59 -0.51 -9.93
N GLY A 48 -7.80 -0.56 -9.38
CA GLY A 48 -9.01 -0.04 -10.03
C GLY A 48 -9.36 1.41 -9.67
N PHE A 49 -8.57 2.06 -8.80
CA PHE A 49 -8.85 3.40 -8.30
C PHE A 49 -7.82 4.41 -8.80
N GLU A 50 -8.26 5.64 -9.05
CA GLU A 50 -7.38 6.74 -9.41
C GLU A 50 -6.64 7.25 -8.16
N LEU A 51 -5.55 6.57 -7.81
CA LEU A 51 -4.70 6.89 -6.67
C LEU A 51 -3.42 7.58 -7.13
N THR A 52 -2.99 8.56 -6.35
CA THR A 52 -1.67 9.17 -6.46
C THR A 52 -0.82 8.71 -5.26
N PRO A 53 0.52 8.80 -5.36
CA PRO A 53 1.37 8.62 -4.19
C PRO A 53 0.98 9.61 -3.07
N THR A 54 1.27 9.23 -1.84
CA THR A 54 1.16 10.14 -0.70
C THR A 54 2.23 11.21 -0.80
N TYR A 55 1.78 12.47 -0.84
CA TYR A 55 2.64 13.65 -0.93
C TYR A 55 2.66 14.34 0.43
N ARG A 56 3.84 14.48 1.02
CA ARG A 56 4.02 15.17 2.31
C ARG A 56 4.80 16.45 2.09
N ASP A 57 4.17 17.58 2.40
CA ASP A 57 4.72 18.92 2.42
C ASP A 57 5.51 19.28 1.16
N VAL A 58 4.94 18.98 -0.01
CA VAL A 58 5.60 19.21 -1.31
C VAL A 58 5.84 20.70 -1.50
N ASN A 59 7.12 21.08 -1.44
CA ASN A 59 7.57 22.47 -1.48
C ASN A 59 6.81 23.41 -0.51
N LYS A 60 6.32 22.87 0.62
CA LYS A 60 5.48 23.60 1.59
C LYS A 60 4.22 24.24 0.96
N LYS A 61 3.76 23.73 -0.19
CA LYS A 61 2.60 24.24 -0.92
C LYS A 61 1.39 23.37 -0.74
N PHE A 62 1.57 22.05 -0.74
CA PHE A 62 0.46 21.13 -0.55
C PHE A 62 0.90 19.77 0.02
N SER A 63 -0.07 19.03 0.53
CA SER A 63 0.05 17.66 1.04
C SER A 63 -1.16 16.85 0.58
N THR A 64 -0.94 15.62 0.11
CA THR A 64 -1.99 14.67 -0.25
C THR A 64 -1.81 13.40 0.57
N ARG A 65 -2.77 13.12 1.46
CA ARG A 65 -2.72 11.98 2.39
C ARG A 65 -3.93 11.07 2.22
N TYR A 66 -3.72 9.78 2.44
CA TYR A 66 -4.76 8.76 2.33
C TYR A 66 -5.09 8.17 3.69
N TYR A 67 -6.37 7.92 3.92
CA TYR A 67 -6.88 7.36 5.16
C TYR A 67 -7.81 6.20 4.86
N LEU A 68 -7.62 5.09 5.57
CA LEU A 68 -8.64 4.08 5.72
C LEU A 68 -9.61 4.55 6.79
N ASN A 69 -10.87 4.72 6.39
CA ASN A 69 -11.94 5.19 7.24
C ASN A 69 -12.97 4.07 7.41
N LEU A 70 -12.95 3.46 8.60
CA LEU A 70 -13.92 2.46 9.01
C LEU A 70 -15.11 3.16 9.66
N VAL A 71 -16.30 2.85 9.19
CA VAL A 71 -17.56 3.36 9.75
C VAL A 71 -18.43 2.20 10.19
N LEU A 72 -18.85 2.25 11.46
CA LEU A 72 -19.81 1.35 12.05
C LEU A 72 -21.11 2.12 12.29
N VAL A 73 -22.23 1.50 11.95
CA VAL A 73 -23.57 2.03 12.20
C VAL A 73 -24.28 1.00 13.06
N ASP A 74 -24.89 1.45 14.15
CA ASP A 74 -25.70 0.59 15.02
C ASP A 74 -27.20 0.70 14.71
N GLU A 75 -28.02 -0.03 15.46
CA GLU A 75 -29.47 -0.09 15.30
C GLU A 75 -30.18 1.25 15.62
N GLU A 76 -29.56 2.10 16.43
CA GLU A 76 -30.07 3.44 16.77
C GLU A 76 -29.61 4.51 15.77
N ASN A 77 -29.02 4.11 14.64
CA ASN A 77 -28.41 4.99 13.63
C ASN A 77 -27.23 5.84 14.14
N ARG A 78 -26.60 5.46 15.26
CA ARG A 78 -25.37 6.12 15.72
C ARG A 78 -24.20 5.65 14.87
N ARG A 79 -23.33 6.60 14.52
CA ARG A 79 -22.18 6.37 13.64
C ARG A 79 -20.88 6.45 14.44
N TYR A 80 -20.08 5.39 14.36
CA TYR A 80 -18.76 5.31 14.96
C TYR A 80 -17.71 5.31 13.85
N PHE A 81 -16.68 6.12 14.03
CA PHE A 81 -15.64 6.33 13.02
C PHE A 81 -14.28 5.97 13.58
N LYS A 82 -13.49 5.25 12.79
CA LYS A 82 -12.06 5.08 13.04
C LYS A 82 -11.29 5.34 11.75
N GLN A 83 -10.33 6.26 11.82
CA GLN A 83 -9.47 6.59 10.70
C GLN A 83 -8.03 6.22 11.01
N GLN A 84 -7.37 5.62 10.03
CA GLN A 84 -5.95 5.30 10.06
C GLN A 84 -5.30 5.82 8.78
N GLU A 85 -4.22 6.59 8.92
CA GLU A 85 -3.45 7.03 7.76
C GLU A 85 -2.73 5.84 7.11
N VAL A 86 -2.75 5.80 5.78
CA VAL A 86 -1.99 4.85 4.97
C VAL A 86 -1.09 5.62 4.01
N THR A 87 0.15 5.16 3.87
CA THR A 87 1.10 5.72 2.91
C THR A 87 1.05 4.89 1.62
N ILE A 88 0.77 5.56 0.51
CA ILE A 88 0.73 4.97 -0.83
C ILE A 88 1.97 5.43 -1.59
N TYR A 89 2.68 4.52 -2.26
CA TYR A 89 3.82 4.82 -3.11
C TYR A 89 3.63 4.19 -4.48
N ARG A 90 4.27 4.79 -5.50
CA ARG A 90 4.37 4.19 -6.82
C ARG A 90 5.54 3.20 -6.79
N GLU A 91 5.25 1.94 -7.10
CA GLU A 91 6.29 0.94 -7.31
C GLU A 91 7.06 1.26 -8.60
N SER A 92 8.38 1.08 -8.57
CA SER A 92 9.23 1.18 -9.75
C SER A 92 9.20 -0.12 -10.53
N ASP A 93 9.04 -0.07 -11.86
CA ASP A 93 9.06 -1.24 -12.75
C ASP A 93 10.38 -2.05 -12.70
N SER A 94 11.41 -1.51 -12.02
CA SER A 94 12.77 -2.05 -11.90
C SER A 94 12.89 -3.38 -11.16
N GLN A 95 11.82 -3.93 -10.56
CA GLN A 95 11.87 -5.26 -9.94
C GLN A 95 12.03 -6.38 -10.98
N GLU A 96 11.56 -6.18 -12.22
CA GLU A 96 11.90 -7.08 -13.33
C GLU A 96 13.39 -7.04 -13.67
N ASP A 97 14.05 -5.89 -13.51
CA ASP A 97 15.47 -5.73 -13.82
C ASP A 97 16.36 -6.31 -12.71
N MET A 98 15.96 -6.18 -11.44
CA MET A 98 16.70 -6.79 -10.32
C MET A 98 16.64 -8.33 -10.34
N SER A 99 15.50 -8.91 -10.68
CA SER A 99 15.38 -10.37 -10.86
C SER A 99 16.13 -10.87 -12.10
N LYS A 100 16.21 -10.08 -13.19
CA LYS A 100 17.08 -10.38 -14.34
C LYS A 100 18.57 -10.30 -13.96
N LEU A 101 18.98 -9.30 -13.18
CA LEU A 101 20.36 -9.12 -12.73
C LEU A 101 20.82 -10.22 -11.76
N GLU A 102 19.97 -10.69 -10.85
CA GLU A 102 20.28 -11.86 -10.00
C GLU A 102 20.46 -13.14 -10.83
N ASN A 103 19.63 -13.35 -11.85
CA ASN A 103 19.74 -14.52 -12.71
C ASN A 103 21.00 -14.50 -13.60
N LEU A 104 21.41 -13.33 -14.10
CA LEU A 104 22.67 -13.14 -14.83
C LEU A 104 23.89 -13.46 -13.94
N ASN A 105 23.91 -12.94 -12.71
CA ASN A 105 25.01 -13.17 -11.76
C ASN A 105 25.11 -14.64 -11.27
N SER A 106 24.02 -15.41 -11.33
CA SER A 106 24.06 -16.84 -11.00
C SER A 106 24.74 -17.69 -12.09
N SER A 107 24.73 -17.22 -13.35
CA SER A 107 25.30 -17.94 -14.49
C SER A 107 26.83 -17.84 -14.59
N ASP A 108 27.41 -16.76 -14.04
CA ASP A 108 28.87 -16.53 -14.03
C ASP A 108 29.61 -17.25 -12.87
N SER A 109 28.88 -17.90 -11.96
CA SER A 109 29.48 -18.62 -10.82
C SER A 109 29.96 -20.06 -11.13
N LYS A 110 29.79 -20.55 -12.38
CA LYS A 110 30.19 -21.92 -12.79
C LYS A 110 31.51 -22.01 -13.56
N SER A 111 32.32 -20.96 -13.62
CA SER A 111 33.66 -21.02 -14.22
C SER A 111 34.78 -20.71 -13.22
N SER A 112 35.02 -21.58 -12.25
CA SER A 112 36.32 -21.67 -11.55
C SER A 112 36.52 -23.01 -10.82
N GLN A 113 37.15 -23.93 -11.56
CA GLN A 113 38.14 -24.94 -11.19
C GLN A 113 37.95 -25.82 -9.92
N THR A 114 37.97 -27.14 -10.13
CA THR A 114 38.75 -28.05 -9.29
C THR A 114 39.59 -28.96 -10.19
N ILE A 115 40.89 -28.68 -10.25
CA ILE A 115 41.91 -29.54 -10.84
C ILE A 115 42.10 -30.73 -9.88
N LYS A 116 41.71 -31.95 -10.28
CA LYS A 116 42.10 -33.17 -9.56
C LYS A 116 43.42 -33.67 -10.13
N GLY A 117 44.45 -33.61 -9.28
CA GLY A 117 45.82 -34.03 -9.56
C GLY A 117 45.96 -35.50 -9.90
N THR A 118 46.96 -35.76 -10.74
CA THR A 118 47.47 -37.07 -11.13
C THR A 118 48.11 -37.80 -9.96
N SER A 119 47.84 -39.10 -9.84
CA SER A 119 48.74 -40.06 -9.18
C SER A 119 48.80 -41.33 -10.02
N ARG A 120 49.95 -41.56 -10.64
CA ARG A 120 50.35 -42.89 -11.15
C ARG A 120 50.90 -43.69 -9.97
N LEU A 121 50.57 -44.98 -9.88
CA LEU A 121 51.50 -46.05 -9.52
C LEU A 121 50.82 -47.42 -9.68
N ASN A 122 51.46 -48.24 -10.52
CA ASN A 122 51.35 -49.69 -10.82
C ASN A 122 50.00 -50.27 -11.23
#